data_AF-A0A1M6Z9X8-F1
#
_entry.id   AF-A0A1M6Z9X8-F1
#
_cell.length_a   1.000
_cell.length_b   1.000
_cell.length_c   1.000
_cell.angle_alpha   90.00
_cell.angle_beta   90.00
_cell.angle_gamma   90.00
#
_symmetry.space_group_name_H-M   'P 1'
#
loop_
_entity.id
_entity.type
_entity.pdbx_description
1 polymer ?
#
loop_
_entity_poly.entity_id
_entity_poly.type
_entity_poly.pdbx_seq_one_letter_code
_entity_poly.pdbx_strand_id
1 'polypeptide(L)'
;MKYTFTLLTLLSSFTFGQYVKNATIVLDNGKKIETEEIIYGEKEYQFVEKEVPYTLQTVKIKKVSNIEFDSINFSKEIPKLKETYFENDLPEGIYETIEDFYNRKPSSTEKLAGRPDGEDFLERPKDLMTFKRRSDDEILRTAFAVVYYNDLYFGVKGINKNESKKMKGSANLGTQSMRYVRVKFKNDDYYYTDFPVSSNSTFWMVAGGVAGGMIGGAIAGALSSNHSGYVPIVLLNSEKKFYKVQGCKKFNEYFGTNLNMNFDCENKEEYNIQNVRKLMINNIK
;
A
#
# COMPACT_ATOMS: atom_id res chain seq x y z
N MET A 1 -37.09 4.80 7.48
CA MET A 1 -36.66 5.20 8.84
C MET A 1 -35.18 4.91 8.94
N LYS A 2 -34.33 5.93 9.11
CA LYS A 2 -32.91 5.74 9.44
C LYS A 2 -32.84 5.33 10.92
N TYR A 3 -32.46 4.10 11.21
CA TYR A 3 -32.19 3.67 12.58
C TYR A 3 -30.71 3.89 12.86
N THR A 4 -30.37 5.06 13.43
CA THR A 4 -29.00 5.34 13.88
C THR A 4 -28.73 4.48 15.10
N PHE A 5 -27.92 3.43 14.96
CA PHE A 5 -27.48 2.63 16.10
C PHE A 5 -26.27 3.32 16.73
N THR A 6 -26.39 3.69 18.00
CA THR A 6 -25.27 4.14 18.86
C THR A 6 -24.83 2.94 19.66
N LEU A 7 -23.71 2.31 19.33
CA LEU A 7 -23.24 1.13 20.05
C LEU A 7 -22.50 1.56 21.34
N LEU A 8 -23.27 1.99 22.35
CA LEU A 8 -22.77 2.10 23.72
C LEU A 8 -22.48 0.70 24.25
N THR A 9 -21.21 0.30 24.23
CA THR A 9 -20.61 -0.75 25.06
C THR A 9 -21.51 -1.97 25.33
N LEU A 10 -21.93 -2.70 24.29
CA LEU A 10 -22.43 -4.07 24.44
C LEU A 10 -21.24 -5.04 24.51
N LEU A 11 -20.46 -4.90 25.59
CA LEU A 11 -19.44 -5.83 26.02
C LEU A 11 -20.11 -7.00 26.73
N SER A 12 -20.51 -8.01 25.97
CA SER A 12 -20.44 -9.43 26.36
C SER A 12 -21.09 -10.26 25.26
N SER A 13 -20.43 -11.35 24.87
CA SER A 13 -20.91 -12.37 23.94
C SER A 13 -21.10 -11.99 22.45
N PHE A 14 -20.06 -11.46 21.79
CA PHE A 14 -19.98 -11.55 20.33
C PHE A 14 -18.72 -12.27 19.88
N THR A 15 -18.93 -13.42 19.26
CA THR A 15 -17.94 -14.20 18.52
C THR A 15 -17.31 -13.35 17.41
N PHE A 16 -15.99 -13.47 17.32
CA PHE A 16 -15.06 -12.77 16.45
C PHE A 16 -15.52 -12.41 15.02
N GLY A 17 -15.14 -11.19 14.63
CA GLY A 17 -15.23 -10.64 13.27
C GLY A 17 -16.47 -9.77 13.06
N GLN A 18 -16.32 -8.45 13.22
CA GLN A 18 -17.36 -7.48 12.86
C GLN A 18 -16.82 -6.54 11.81
N TYR A 19 -17.68 -6.23 10.84
CA TYR A 19 -17.40 -5.35 9.72
C TYR A 19 -18.55 -4.37 9.52
N VAL A 20 -18.23 -3.12 9.24
CA VAL A 20 -19.23 -2.09 8.95
C VAL A 20 -18.83 -1.32 7.71
N LYS A 21 -19.73 -1.22 6.73
CA LYS A 21 -19.62 -0.29 5.59
C LYS A 21 -20.08 1.11 5.99
N ASN A 22 -19.53 2.14 5.37
CA ASN A 22 -20.04 3.51 5.44
C ASN A 22 -20.40 3.94 6.87
N ALA A 23 -19.38 4.20 7.68
CA ALA A 23 -19.53 4.56 9.08
C ALA A 23 -18.77 5.84 9.42
N THR A 24 -19.13 6.44 10.54
CA THR A 24 -18.42 7.58 11.11
C THR A 24 -17.83 7.18 12.46
N ILE A 25 -16.50 7.21 12.56
CA ILE A 25 -15.80 7.04 13.83
C ILE A 25 -15.82 8.38 14.56
N VAL A 26 -16.35 8.41 15.78
CA VAL A 26 -16.30 9.58 16.66
C VAL A 26 -15.22 9.34 17.71
N LEU A 27 -14.22 10.23 17.76
CA LEU A 27 -13.10 10.15 18.71
C LEU A 27 -13.47 10.68 20.10
N ASP A 28 -12.64 10.38 21.10
CA ASP A 28 -12.75 10.87 22.48
C ASP A 28 -12.77 12.41 22.57
N ASN A 29 -12.06 13.07 21.66
CA ASN A 29 -12.00 14.52 21.52
C ASN A 29 -13.13 15.13 20.65
N GLY A 30 -14.12 14.33 20.25
CA GLY A 30 -15.28 14.76 19.46
C GLY A 30 -15.05 14.88 17.95
N LYS A 31 -13.83 14.64 17.44
CA LYS A 31 -13.56 14.62 15.99
C LYS A 31 -14.24 13.44 15.33
N LYS A 32 -14.70 13.66 14.10
CA LYS A 32 -15.40 12.65 13.29
C LYS A 32 -14.53 12.25 12.10
N ILE A 33 -14.50 10.97 11.80
CA ILE A 33 -13.79 10.39 10.65
C ILE A 33 -14.82 9.61 9.84
N GLU A 34 -15.04 10.03 8.59
CA GLU A 34 -15.90 9.29 7.68
C GLU A 34 -15.11 8.15 7.02
N THR A 35 -15.66 6.93 7.11
CA THR A 35 -15.01 5.72 6.66
C THR A 35 -15.86 5.00 5.63
N GLU A 36 -15.21 4.40 4.63
CA GLU A 36 -15.86 3.45 3.72
C GLU A 36 -16.08 2.09 4.39
N GLU A 37 -15.14 1.71 5.24
CA GLU A 37 -15.13 0.42 5.92
C GLU A 37 -14.43 0.47 7.28
N ILE A 38 -14.95 -0.32 8.22
CA ILE A 38 -14.37 -0.56 9.54
C ILE A 38 -14.35 -2.07 9.80
N ILE A 39 -13.20 -2.60 10.20
CA ILE A 39 -13.00 -3.93 10.74
C ILE A 39 -12.71 -3.82 12.24
N TYR A 40 -13.42 -4.63 13.02
CA TYR A 40 -13.28 -4.69 14.47
C TYR A 40 -12.19 -5.68 14.86
N GLY A 41 -11.15 -5.19 15.52
CA GLY A 41 -10.15 -6.00 16.22
C GLY A 41 -10.39 -6.02 17.73
N GLU A 42 -9.56 -6.76 18.47
CA GLU A 42 -9.67 -6.83 19.94
C GLU A 42 -9.23 -5.54 20.65
N LYS A 43 -8.26 -4.82 20.08
CA LYS A 43 -7.61 -3.66 20.70
C LYS A 43 -7.74 -2.38 19.88
N GLU A 44 -8.01 -2.52 18.59
CA GLU A 44 -8.07 -1.44 17.62
C GLU A 44 -9.09 -1.73 16.52
N TYR A 45 -9.61 -0.65 15.95
CA TYR A 45 -10.37 -0.70 14.71
C TYR A 45 -9.43 -0.46 13.55
N GLN A 46 -9.55 -1.25 12.49
CA GLN A 46 -8.91 -0.99 11.20
C GLN A 46 -9.95 -0.35 10.28
N PHE A 47 -9.59 0.68 9.54
CA PHE A 47 -10.54 1.39 8.70
C PHE A 47 -9.90 2.03 7.48
N VAL A 48 -10.72 2.31 6.47
CA VAL A 48 -10.35 3.13 5.31
C VAL A 48 -11.19 4.41 5.35
N GLU A 49 -10.50 5.55 5.44
CA GLU A 49 -11.12 6.86 5.44
C GLU A 49 -11.52 7.27 4.01
N LYS A 50 -12.69 7.90 3.85
CA LYS A 50 -13.19 8.32 2.53
C LYS A 50 -12.27 9.31 1.82
N GLU A 51 -11.65 10.22 2.58
CA GLU A 51 -10.69 11.20 2.04
C GLU A 51 -9.35 10.55 1.67
N VAL A 52 -9.10 9.33 2.18
CA VAL A 52 -7.81 8.64 2.10
C VAL A 52 -8.00 7.16 1.69
N PRO A 53 -8.66 6.87 0.55
CA PRO A 53 -9.19 5.54 0.23
C PRO A 53 -8.12 4.49 -0.11
N TYR A 54 -6.84 4.89 -0.13
CA TYR A 54 -5.71 4.04 -0.46
C TYR A 54 -4.91 3.57 0.75
N THR A 55 -5.37 3.88 1.95
CA THR A 55 -4.62 3.64 3.19
C THR A 55 -5.46 2.91 4.20
N LEU A 56 -4.95 1.78 4.68
CA LEU A 56 -5.52 1.13 5.84
C LEU A 56 -4.99 1.84 7.10
N GLN A 57 -5.89 2.41 7.87
CA GLN A 57 -5.59 3.10 9.11
C GLN A 57 -6.03 2.25 10.31
N THR A 58 -5.44 2.53 11.46
CA THR A 58 -5.79 1.89 12.73
C THR A 58 -6.03 2.93 13.81
N VAL A 59 -7.05 2.70 14.64
CA VAL A 59 -7.34 3.54 15.82
C VAL A 59 -7.60 2.65 17.02
N LYS A 60 -6.96 2.96 18.15
CA LYS A 60 -7.16 2.21 19.39
C LYS A 60 -8.60 2.37 19.85
N ILE A 61 -9.26 1.28 20.25
CA ILE A 61 -10.67 1.31 20.69
C ILE A 61 -10.90 2.33 21.80
N LYS A 62 -9.94 2.45 22.74
CA LYS A 62 -9.98 3.43 23.85
C LYS A 62 -10.00 4.91 23.43
N LYS A 63 -9.71 5.21 22.16
CA LYS A 63 -9.72 6.56 21.57
C LYS A 63 -11.01 6.87 20.82
N VAL A 64 -11.91 5.89 20.70
CA VAL A 64 -13.20 6.03 20.03
C VAL A 64 -14.29 6.14 21.08
N SER A 65 -15.09 7.20 20.99
CA SER A 65 -16.26 7.41 21.85
C SER A 65 -17.47 6.64 21.33
N ASN A 66 -17.70 6.63 20.02
CA ASN A 66 -18.75 5.84 19.37
C ASN A 66 -18.45 5.62 17.88
N ILE A 67 -19.12 4.64 17.27
CA ILE A 67 -19.17 4.44 15.82
C ILE A 67 -20.63 4.62 15.37
N GLU A 68 -20.87 5.58 14.48
CA GLU A 68 -22.18 5.88 13.92
C GLU A 68 -22.33 5.19 12.55
N PHE A 69 -23.34 4.33 12.38
CA PHE A 69 -23.61 3.65 11.10
C PHE A 69 -25.10 3.27 10.96
N ASP A 70 -25.53 3.01 9.72
CA ASP A 70 -26.83 2.39 9.44
C ASP A 70 -26.71 0.88 9.64
N SER A 71 -27.65 0.29 10.38
CA SER A 71 -27.73 -1.15 10.64
C SER A 71 -27.59 -2.04 9.39
N ILE A 72 -28.04 -1.59 8.21
CA ILE A 72 -27.90 -2.35 6.96
C ILE A 72 -26.44 -2.53 6.52
N ASN A 73 -25.54 -1.68 7.00
CA ASN A 73 -24.13 -1.73 6.65
C ASN A 73 -23.31 -2.65 7.56
N PHE A 74 -23.93 -3.22 8.60
CA PHE A 74 -23.26 -4.14 9.51
C PHE A 74 -23.24 -5.56 8.95
N SER A 75 -22.08 -6.22 9.05
CA SER A 75 -21.88 -7.61 8.71
C SER A 75 -21.04 -8.32 9.76
N LYS A 76 -21.33 -9.61 9.97
CA LYS A 76 -20.46 -10.53 10.71
C LYS A 76 -19.37 -11.15 9.82
N GLU A 77 -19.56 -11.08 8.50
CA GLU A 77 -18.57 -11.56 7.54
C GLU A 77 -17.62 -10.42 7.19
N ILE A 78 -16.32 -10.62 7.48
CA ILE A 78 -15.26 -9.67 7.11
C ILE A 78 -14.93 -9.90 5.63
N PRO A 79 -15.13 -8.90 4.75
CA PRO A 79 -14.72 -9.04 3.36
C PRO A 79 -13.19 -9.03 3.24
N LYS A 80 -12.68 -9.62 2.16
CA LYS A 80 -11.29 -9.39 1.76
C LYS A 80 -11.15 -7.93 1.35
N LEU A 81 -10.42 -7.14 2.14
CA LEU A 81 -10.17 -5.74 1.83
C LEU A 81 -9.45 -5.61 0.48
N LYS A 82 -9.73 -4.52 -0.24
CA LYS A 82 -9.05 -4.23 -1.50
C LYS A 82 -7.58 -3.90 -1.23
N GLU A 83 -6.68 -4.83 -1.54
CA GLU A 83 -5.23 -4.69 -1.31
C GLU A 83 -4.47 -4.22 -2.57
N THR A 84 -5.07 -4.44 -3.74
CA THR A 84 -4.62 -4.05 -5.07
C THR A 84 -5.78 -3.43 -5.85
N TYR A 85 -5.46 -2.56 -6.80
CA TYR A 85 -6.39 -1.82 -7.64
C TYR A 85 -6.39 -2.32 -9.09
N PHE A 86 -5.95 -3.55 -9.29
CA PHE A 86 -5.98 -4.26 -10.56
C PHE A 86 -6.11 -5.76 -10.32
N GLU A 87 -6.58 -6.47 -11.33
CA GLU A 87 -6.57 -7.92 -11.37
C GLU A 87 -5.32 -8.40 -12.14
N ASN A 88 -4.51 -9.24 -11.49
CA ASN A 88 -3.36 -9.84 -12.15
C ASN A 88 -3.83 -10.86 -13.18
N ASP A 89 -3.25 -10.76 -14.37
CA ASP A 89 -3.51 -11.61 -15.53
C ASP A 89 -2.27 -12.40 -15.97
N LEU A 90 -1.17 -12.28 -15.23
CA LEU A 90 0.05 -13.04 -15.44
C LEU A 90 -0.07 -14.44 -14.80
N PRO A 91 0.41 -15.50 -15.48
CA PRO A 91 0.48 -16.84 -14.88
C PRO A 91 1.22 -16.88 -13.54
N GLU A 92 0.78 -17.77 -12.64
CA GLU A 92 1.48 -18.01 -11.38
C GLU A 92 2.89 -18.57 -11.64
N GLY A 93 3.89 -18.04 -10.93
CA GLY A 93 5.28 -18.48 -11.09
C GLY A 93 6.31 -17.39 -10.88
N ILE A 94 7.55 -17.76 -11.19
CA ILE A 94 8.75 -16.93 -11.04
C ILE A 94 9.13 -16.38 -12.40
N TYR A 95 9.35 -15.08 -12.46
CA TYR A 95 9.86 -14.37 -13.60
C TYR A 95 11.28 -13.93 -13.27
N GLU A 96 12.28 -14.67 -13.74
CA GLU A 96 13.68 -14.40 -13.45
C GLU A 96 14.14 -13.09 -14.09
N THR A 97 13.64 -12.80 -15.29
CA THR A 97 14.03 -11.61 -16.07
C THR A 97 12.84 -10.69 -16.36
N ILE A 98 13.15 -9.44 -16.75
CA ILE A 98 12.13 -8.48 -17.20
C ILE A 98 11.55 -8.91 -18.56
N GLU A 99 12.34 -9.63 -19.37
CA GLU A 99 11.91 -10.23 -20.62
C GLU A 99 10.87 -11.31 -20.38
N ASP A 100 11.09 -12.22 -19.42
CA ASP A 100 10.11 -13.25 -19.03
C ASP A 100 8.79 -12.60 -18.62
N PHE A 101 8.86 -11.52 -17.85
CA PHE A 101 7.71 -10.75 -17.39
C PHE A 101 6.90 -10.16 -18.55
N TYR A 102 7.54 -9.44 -19.47
CA TYR A 102 6.85 -8.85 -20.63
C TYR A 102 6.40 -9.90 -21.67
N ASN A 103 7.09 -11.03 -21.75
CA ASN A 103 6.65 -12.18 -22.56
C ASN A 103 5.51 -12.97 -21.89
N ARG A 104 5.10 -12.58 -20.67
CA ARG A 104 4.04 -13.21 -19.88
C ARG A 104 4.27 -14.70 -19.62
N LYS A 105 5.53 -15.14 -19.66
CA LYS A 105 5.91 -16.55 -19.49
C LYS A 105 6.82 -16.68 -18.27
N PRO A 106 6.37 -17.34 -17.19
CA PRO A 106 7.23 -17.57 -16.05
C PRO A 106 8.43 -18.44 -16.46
N SER A 107 9.61 -18.12 -15.94
CA SER A 107 10.83 -18.91 -16.11
C SER A 107 10.73 -20.23 -15.34
N SER A 108 9.96 -20.24 -14.25
CA SER A 108 9.67 -21.43 -13.45
C SER A 108 8.27 -21.36 -12.83
N THR A 109 7.59 -22.50 -12.74
CA THR A 109 6.31 -22.67 -12.03
C THR A 109 6.48 -23.44 -10.72
N GLU A 110 7.70 -23.50 -10.20
CA GLU A 110 8.00 -24.17 -8.93
C GLU A 110 7.20 -23.59 -7.77
N LYS A 111 6.84 -24.45 -6.80
CA LYS A 111 6.05 -24.01 -5.65
C LYS A 111 6.90 -23.20 -4.69
N LEU A 112 6.38 -22.04 -4.31
CA LEU A 112 6.98 -21.16 -3.32
C LEU A 112 6.30 -21.27 -1.95
N ALA A 113 7.04 -20.90 -0.92
CA ALA A 113 6.53 -20.53 0.38
C ALA A 113 6.79 -19.03 0.59
N GLY A 114 5.73 -18.23 0.58
CA GLY A 114 5.80 -16.79 0.85
C GLY A 114 5.58 -16.48 2.33
N ARG A 115 6.38 -15.56 2.89
CA ARG A 115 6.17 -15.01 4.23
C ARG A 115 6.24 -13.48 4.20
N PRO A 116 5.32 -12.77 4.88
CA PRO A 116 5.46 -11.35 5.16
C PRO A 116 6.83 -11.05 5.76
N ASP A 117 7.48 -10.00 5.27
CA ASP A 117 8.76 -9.52 5.78
C ASP A 117 8.69 -8.00 5.98
N GLY A 118 8.37 -7.62 7.22
CA GLY A 118 8.31 -6.24 7.68
C GLY A 118 8.07 -6.23 9.18
N GLU A 119 8.49 -5.17 9.85
CA GLU A 119 8.17 -4.95 11.26
C GLU A 119 6.71 -4.46 11.39
N ASP A 120 6.23 -4.24 12.61
CA ASP A 120 4.86 -3.80 12.97
C ASP A 120 4.42 -2.43 12.38
N PHE A 121 5.12 -1.91 11.36
CA PHE A 121 4.85 -0.62 10.71
C PHE A 121 4.14 -0.72 9.34
N LEU A 122 3.94 -1.91 8.78
CA LEU A 122 3.30 -2.04 7.46
C LEU A 122 1.79 -1.81 7.55
N GLU A 123 1.24 -1.01 6.63
CA GLU A 123 -0.23 -0.91 6.43
C GLU A 123 -0.87 -2.28 6.17
N ARG A 124 -0.22 -3.14 5.37
CA ARG A 124 -0.65 -4.52 5.11
C ARG A 124 0.55 -5.46 5.16
N PRO A 125 0.51 -6.55 5.93
CA PRO A 125 1.67 -7.45 6.08
C PRO A 125 2.20 -8.01 4.76
N LYS A 126 1.31 -8.30 3.81
CA LYS A 126 1.68 -8.87 2.51
C LYS A 126 2.22 -7.86 1.50
N ASP A 127 2.34 -6.58 1.84
CA ASP A 127 2.89 -5.59 0.89
C ASP A 127 4.40 -5.75 0.69
N LEU A 128 5.06 -6.45 1.62
CA LEU A 128 6.47 -6.80 1.54
C LEU A 128 6.63 -8.26 1.93
N MET A 129 7.17 -9.05 1.00
CA MET A 129 7.25 -10.51 1.13
C MET A 129 8.69 -10.99 0.92
N THR A 130 9.01 -12.13 1.54
CA THR A 130 10.13 -12.99 1.16
C THR A 130 9.57 -14.30 0.63
N PHE A 131 10.27 -14.89 -0.35
CA PHE A 131 9.89 -16.17 -0.94
C PHE A 131 11.01 -17.17 -0.79
N LYS A 132 10.63 -18.42 -0.50
CA LYS A 132 11.53 -19.58 -0.53
C LYS A 132 10.99 -20.62 -1.49
N ARG A 133 11.88 -21.32 -2.20
CA ARG A 133 11.51 -22.51 -2.96
C ARG A 133 11.16 -23.64 -2.00
N ARG A 134 10.10 -24.39 -2.27
CA ARG A 134 9.73 -25.54 -1.43
C ARG A 134 10.60 -26.78 -1.66
N SER A 135 11.35 -26.82 -2.76
CA SER A 135 12.22 -27.95 -3.11
C SER A 135 13.43 -28.07 -2.19
N ASP A 136 14.04 -26.93 -1.83
CA ASP A 136 15.34 -26.85 -1.16
C ASP A 136 15.39 -25.80 -0.03
N ASP A 137 14.25 -25.15 0.27
CA ASP A 137 14.14 -24.04 1.22
C ASP A 137 15.04 -22.82 0.91
N GLU A 138 15.59 -22.73 -0.30
CA GLU A 138 16.41 -21.60 -0.71
C GLU A 138 15.57 -20.34 -0.85
N ILE A 139 16.11 -19.24 -0.32
CA ILE A 139 15.51 -17.91 -0.47
C ILE A 139 15.68 -17.46 -1.91
N LEU A 140 14.57 -17.09 -2.55
CA LEU A 140 14.56 -16.47 -3.85
C LEU A 140 15.08 -15.03 -3.71
N ARG A 141 16.24 -14.72 -4.30
CA ARG A 141 16.92 -13.42 -4.13
C ARG A 141 17.00 -12.59 -5.41
N THR A 142 16.84 -13.22 -6.56
CA THR A 142 17.27 -12.63 -7.84
C THR A 142 16.15 -12.46 -8.85
N ALA A 143 15.05 -13.20 -8.69
CA ALA A 143 13.96 -13.12 -9.63
C ALA A 143 13.42 -11.68 -9.74
N PHE A 144 13.16 -11.26 -10.98
CA PHE A 144 12.60 -9.96 -11.30
C PHE A 144 11.20 -9.79 -10.69
N ALA A 145 10.34 -10.79 -10.86
CA ALA A 145 8.98 -10.77 -10.31
C ALA A 145 8.52 -12.16 -9.88
N VAL A 146 7.50 -12.18 -9.03
CA VAL A 146 6.82 -13.39 -8.59
C VAL A 146 5.31 -13.12 -8.66
N VAL A 147 4.57 -14.02 -9.28
CA VAL A 147 3.12 -14.11 -9.11
C VAL A 147 2.87 -15.22 -8.10
N TYR A 148 2.21 -14.88 -6.99
CA TYR A 148 1.93 -15.82 -5.89
C TYR A 148 0.50 -15.61 -5.39
N TYR A 149 -0.34 -16.65 -5.48
CA TYR A 149 -1.78 -16.56 -5.16
C TYR A 149 -2.48 -15.34 -5.80
N ASN A 150 -2.31 -15.17 -7.10
CA ASN A 150 -2.83 -14.05 -7.91
C ASN A 150 -2.33 -12.64 -7.55
N ASP A 151 -1.41 -12.49 -6.60
CA ASP A 151 -0.76 -11.21 -6.35
C ASP A 151 0.57 -11.15 -7.12
N LEU A 152 0.82 -10.04 -7.80
CA LEU A 152 2.09 -9.76 -8.46
C LEU A 152 3.02 -9.01 -7.50
N TYR A 153 4.28 -9.45 -7.44
CA TYR A 153 5.33 -8.82 -6.66
C TYR A 153 6.57 -8.55 -7.51
N PHE A 154 7.17 -7.37 -7.35
CA PHE A 154 8.47 -7.05 -7.93
C PHE A 154 9.60 -7.29 -6.93
N GLY A 155 10.64 -7.99 -7.36
CA GLY A 155 11.84 -8.20 -6.58
C GLY A 155 12.65 -6.91 -6.46
N VAL A 156 13.04 -6.55 -5.25
CA VAL A 156 13.81 -5.32 -4.99
C VAL A 156 15.14 -5.30 -5.75
N LYS A 157 15.79 -6.45 -5.92
CA LYS A 157 17.00 -6.57 -6.75
C LYS A 157 16.70 -6.27 -8.22
N GLY A 158 15.57 -6.76 -8.74
CA GLY A 158 15.09 -6.47 -10.10
C GLY A 158 14.79 -4.99 -10.31
N ILE A 159 14.19 -4.34 -9.31
CA ILE A 159 13.95 -2.89 -9.28
C ILE A 159 15.27 -2.13 -9.42
N ASN A 160 16.26 -2.44 -8.57
CA ASN A 160 17.56 -1.75 -8.60
C ASN A 160 18.32 -1.99 -9.92
N LYS A 161 18.29 -3.22 -10.46
CA LYS A 161 18.97 -3.57 -11.71
C LYS A 161 18.40 -2.82 -12.91
N ASN A 162 17.09 -2.56 -12.91
CA ASN A 162 16.37 -1.93 -14.01
C ASN A 162 15.95 -0.49 -13.71
N GLU A 163 16.58 0.17 -12.75
CA GLU A 163 16.30 1.56 -12.41
C GLU A 163 16.72 2.52 -13.54
N SER A 164 15.89 3.53 -13.81
CA SER A 164 16.20 4.60 -14.73
C SER A 164 17.25 5.54 -14.16
N LYS A 165 18.26 5.88 -14.96
CA LYS A 165 19.27 6.89 -14.57
C LYS A 165 18.70 8.31 -14.51
N LYS A 166 17.57 8.54 -15.19
CA LYS A 166 16.86 9.82 -15.27
C LYS A 166 16.31 10.24 -13.89
N MET A 167 15.87 9.27 -13.11
CA MET A 167 15.41 9.46 -11.74
C MET A 167 16.12 8.45 -10.84
N LYS A 168 17.41 8.69 -10.57
CA LYS A 168 18.11 7.95 -9.52
C LYS A 168 17.47 8.30 -8.18
N GLY A 169 16.71 7.37 -7.62
CA GLY A 169 16.28 7.47 -6.25
C GLY A 169 17.50 7.36 -5.33
N SER A 170 17.56 8.18 -4.29
CA SER A 170 18.51 7.99 -3.19
C SER A 170 18.22 6.73 -2.34
N ALA A 171 17.17 5.98 -2.70
CA ALA A 171 16.81 4.70 -2.14
C ALA A 171 17.80 3.61 -2.53
N ASN A 172 18.84 3.50 -1.70
CA ASN A 172 19.67 2.30 -1.67
C ASN A 172 18.88 1.14 -1.06
N LEU A 173 18.01 0.55 -1.87
CA LEU A 173 17.30 -0.69 -1.53
C LEU A 173 18.24 -1.91 -1.60
N GLY A 174 19.55 -1.72 -1.78
CA GLY A 174 20.52 -2.79 -2.02
C GLY A 174 20.63 -3.81 -0.88
N THR A 175 20.39 -3.39 0.37
CA THR A 175 20.37 -4.27 1.54
C THR A 175 19.10 -5.13 1.61
N GLN A 176 18.07 -4.80 0.82
CA GLN A 176 16.75 -5.45 0.82
C GLN A 176 16.56 -6.40 -0.37
N SER A 177 17.66 -6.90 -0.93
CA SER A 177 17.67 -7.64 -2.20
C SER A 177 16.84 -8.92 -2.21
N MET A 178 16.53 -9.52 -1.05
CA MET A 178 15.71 -10.73 -0.94
C MET A 178 14.20 -10.48 -0.82
N ARG A 179 13.79 -9.20 -0.78
CA ARG A 179 12.41 -8.79 -0.59
C ARG A 179 11.70 -8.54 -1.91
N TYR A 180 10.39 -8.70 -1.86
CA TYR A 180 9.48 -8.55 -2.97
C TYR A 180 8.35 -7.63 -2.55
N VAL A 181 8.12 -6.56 -3.30
CA VAL A 181 7.09 -5.56 -3.01
C VAL A 181 5.87 -5.83 -3.86
N ARG A 182 4.68 -5.78 -3.25
CA ARG A 182 3.42 -6.06 -3.93
C ARG A 182 3.05 -4.92 -4.88
N VAL A 183 2.81 -5.26 -6.13
CA VAL A 183 2.25 -4.32 -7.12
C VAL A 183 0.84 -3.93 -6.70
N LYS A 184 0.56 -2.62 -6.69
CA LYS A 184 -0.70 -2.05 -6.24
C LYS A 184 -1.63 -1.71 -7.39
N PHE A 185 -1.08 -1.30 -8.53
CA PHE A 185 -1.86 -0.89 -9.69
C PHE A 185 -1.09 -1.17 -10.98
N LYS A 186 -1.83 -1.36 -12.07
CA LYS A 186 -1.28 -1.39 -13.43
C LYS A 186 -2.26 -0.78 -14.42
N ASN A 187 -1.75 -0.26 -15.51
CA ASN A 187 -2.45 0.00 -16.75
C ASN A 187 -1.52 -0.31 -17.93
N ASP A 188 -1.90 0.09 -19.15
CA ASP A 188 -1.09 -0.16 -20.35
C ASP A 188 0.25 0.59 -20.33
N ASP A 189 0.33 1.73 -19.64
CA ASP A 189 1.50 2.58 -19.60
C ASP A 189 2.50 2.18 -18.50
N TYR A 190 2.03 1.72 -17.34
CA TYR A 190 2.91 1.44 -16.20
C TYR A 190 2.34 0.45 -15.17
N TYR A 191 3.25 -0.01 -14.31
CA TYR A 191 2.93 -0.66 -13.04
C TYR A 191 3.34 0.24 -11.88
N TYR A 192 2.56 0.25 -10.80
CA TYR A 192 2.78 1.07 -9.62
C TYR A 192 2.84 0.22 -8.35
N THR A 193 3.78 0.55 -7.46
CA THR A 193 3.94 -0.11 -6.16
C THR A 193 4.47 0.88 -5.12
N ASP A 194 4.13 0.64 -3.85
CA ASP A 194 4.68 1.40 -2.72
C ASP A 194 5.69 0.56 -1.97
N PHE A 195 6.94 1.00 -1.91
CA PHE A 195 7.94 0.34 -1.08
C PHE A 195 7.92 0.90 0.34
N PRO A 196 7.56 0.09 1.35
CA PRO A 196 7.49 0.55 2.73
C PRO A 196 8.89 0.76 3.31
N VAL A 197 9.08 1.87 4.02
CA VAL A 197 10.34 2.22 4.69
C VAL A 197 10.12 2.64 6.14
N SER A 198 11.01 2.20 7.02
CA SER A 198 10.93 2.52 8.45
C SER A 198 11.11 4.02 8.68
N SER A 199 10.26 4.60 9.55
CA SER A 199 10.31 6.00 10.02
C SER A 199 11.61 6.40 10.71
N ASN A 200 12.44 5.46 11.14
CA ASN A 200 13.71 5.74 11.83
C ASN A 200 14.93 5.67 10.90
N SER A 201 14.74 5.33 9.63
CA SER A 201 15.84 5.19 8.69
C SER A 201 16.30 6.56 8.16
N THR A 202 17.60 6.90 8.21
CA THR A 202 18.16 8.11 7.55
C THR A 202 17.71 8.27 6.09
N PHE A 203 17.25 7.17 5.49
CA PHE A 203 16.53 7.11 4.24
C PHE A 203 15.31 8.04 4.15
N TRP A 204 14.46 8.21 5.19
CA TRP A 204 13.35 9.19 5.15
C TRP A 204 13.86 10.64 5.10
N MET A 205 14.98 10.93 5.76
CA MET A 205 15.61 12.27 5.77
C MET A 205 16.30 12.59 4.44
N VAL A 206 16.94 11.60 3.82
CA VAL A 206 17.74 11.77 2.59
C VAL A 206 16.89 11.63 1.32
N ALA A 207 15.80 10.86 1.39
CA ALA A 207 14.95 10.59 0.23
C ALA A 207 14.00 11.73 -0.15
N GLY A 208 14.04 12.89 0.51
CA GLY A 208 13.03 13.94 0.27
C GLY A 208 11.63 13.34 0.22
N GLY A 209 11.41 12.36 1.10
CA GLY A 209 10.35 11.38 1.00
C GLY A 209 9.03 12.10 1.07
N VAL A 210 8.14 11.71 0.17
CA VAL A 210 6.73 11.99 0.26
C VAL A 210 6.29 11.61 1.68
N ALA A 211 5.97 12.59 2.52
CA ALA A 211 5.72 12.37 3.94
C ALA A 211 4.64 11.29 4.12
N GLY A 212 4.95 10.28 4.93
CA GLY A 212 4.12 9.10 5.08
C GLY A 212 2.74 9.44 5.61
N GLY A 213 1.72 8.97 4.89
CA GLY A 213 0.41 8.55 5.38
C GLY A 213 -0.54 9.60 5.93
N MET A 214 -0.05 10.47 6.81
CA MET A 214 -0.85 11.47 7.49
C MET A 214 -1.03 12.64 6.54
N ILE A 215 -2.20 12.70 5.90
CA ILE A 215 -2.82 14.00 5.66
C ILE A 215 -2.71 14.74 6.99
N GLY A 216 -2.14 15.95 6.99
CA GLY A 216 -1.88 16.78 8.15
C GLY A 216 -3.16 17.26 8.87
N GLY A 217 -4.12 16.36 9.05
CA GLY A 217 -5.39 16.58 9.70
C GLY A 217 -5.28 16.39 11.20
N ALA A 218 -6.21 17.01 11.90
CA ALA A 218 -6.28 17.09 13.35
C ALA A 218 -6.45 15.73 14.07
N ILE A 219 -6.43 14.60 13.37
CA ILE A 219 -6.66 13.24 13.88
C ILE A 219 -5.38 12.40 14.04
N ALA A 220 -4.21 12.91 13.60
CA ALA A 220 -2.92 12.21 13.68
C ALA A 220 -2.59 11.63 15.07
N GLY A 221 -2.93 12.36 16.14
CA GLY A 221 -2.67 11.93 17.52
C GLY A 221 -3.58 10.80 18.04
N ALA A 222 -4.59 10.38 17.27
CA ALA A 222 -5.52 9.33 17.65
C ALA A 222 -5.20 7.96 17.03
N LEU A 223 -4.41 7.92 15.96
CA LEU A 223 -4.10 6.68 15.21
C LEU A 223 -3.12 5.77 15.99
N SER A 224 -3.31 4.44 15.93
CA SER A 224 -2.50 3.47 16.72
C SER A 224 -1.09 3.32 16.21
N SER A 225 -0.94 3.22 14.89
CA SER A 225 0.30 2.83 14.22
C SER A 225 0.06 2.84 12.70
N ASN A 226 0.93 3.56 11.98
CA ASN A 226 1.39 3.33 10.60
C ASN A 226 2.34 4.47 10.24
N HIS A 227 3.50 4.48 10.89
CA HIS A 227 4.50 5.54 10.72
C HIS A 227 5.47 5.24 9.58
N SER A 228 5.26 4.19 8.78
CA SER A 228 6.14 3.93 7.65
C SER A 228 6.05 5.04 6.61
N GLY A 229 7.21 5.56 6.23
CA GLY A 229 7.31 6.26 4.96
C GLY A 229 7.07 5.26 3.83
N TYR A 230 6.65 5.77 2.68
CA TYR A 230 6.53 4.96 1.47
C TYR A 230 7.29 5.64 0.34
N VAL A 231 7.96 4.82 -0.46
CA VAL A 231 8.59 5.27 -1.70
C VAL A 231 7.74 4.76 -2.85
N PRO A 232 7.09 5.65 -3.61
CA PRO A 232 6.38 5.23 -4.80
C PRO A 232 7.39 4.76 -5.85
N ILE A 233 7.11 3.61 -6.47
CA ILE A 233 7.94 3.03 -7.52
C ILE A 233 7.04 2.75 -8.72
N VAL A 234 7.50 3.20 -9.89
CA VAL A 234 6.77 3.08 -11.16
C VAL A 234 7.63 2.31 -12.15
N LEU A 235 7.11 1.23 -12.72
CA LEU A 235 7.70 0.58 -13.90
C LEU A 235 7.02 1.14 -15.14
N LEU A 236 7.72 1.96 -15.93
CA LEU A 236 7.19 2.43 -17.21
C LEU A 236 7.35 1.35 -18.28
N ASN A 237 6.24 0.97 -18.93
CA ASN A 237 6.23 -0.10 -19.93
C ASN A 237 6.98 0.28 -21.22
N SER A 238 6.88 1.54 -21.64
CA SER A 238 7.57 2.06 -22.83
C SER A 238 9.10 1.96 -22.74
N GLU A 239 9.66 2.14 -21.54
CA GLU A 239 11.11 2.11 -21.32
C GLU A 239 11.61 0.81 -20.68
N LYS A 240 10.70 0.01 -20.10
CA LYS A 240 11.02 -1.16 -19.26
C LYS A 240 11.99 -0.78 -18.13
N LYS A 241 11.75 0.37 -17.50
CA LYS A 241 12.58 0.93 -16.42
C LYS A 241 11.76 1.30 -15.20
N PHE A 242 12.35 1.06 -14.04
CA PHE A 242 11.81 1.51 -12.77
C PHE A 242 12.22 2.95 -12.46
N TYR A 243 11.28 3.71 -11.95
CA TYR A 243 11.43 5.07 -11.46
C TYR A 243 11.08 5.07 -9.99
N LYS A 244 12.06 5.35 -9.14
CA LYS A 244 11.86 5.53 -7.70
C LYS A 244 11.49 6.98 -7.48
N VAL A 245 10.21 7.24 -7.31
CA VAL A 245 9.63 8.58 -7.28
C VAL A 245 10.17 9.35 -6.07
N GLN A 246 10.88 10.44 -6.34
CA GLN A 246 11.48 11.28 -5.30
C GLN A 246 11.29 12.77 -5.61
N GLY A 247 10.54 13.44 -4.75
CA GLY A 247 10.35 14.90 -4.77
C GLY A 247 9.39 15.36 -5.86
N CYS A 248 8.59 16.39 -5.53
CA CYS A 248 7.55 16.92 -6.40
C CYS A 248 8.07 17.40 -7.76
N LYS A 249 9.16 18.19 -7.77
CA LYS A 249 9.71 18.76 -9.02
C LYS A 249 10.12 17.67 -10.01
N LYS A 250 10.90 16.69 -9.55
CA LYS A 250 11.31 15.55 -10.39
C LYS A 250 10.12 14.69 -10.80
N PHE A 251 9.11 14.55 -9.93
CA PHE A 251 7.88 13.88 -10.33
C PHE A 251 7.25 14.57 -11.54
N ASN A 252 7.02 15.88 -11.47
CA ASN A 252 6.43 16.65 -12.57
C ASN A 252 7.30 16.64 -13.83
N GLU A 253 8.62 16.79 -13.69
CA GLU A 253 9.56 16.76 -14.82
C GLU A 253 9.43 15.47 -15.65
N TYR A 254 9.19 14.33 -14.98
CA TYR A 254 9.11 13.04 -15.67
C TYR A 254 7.68 12.61 -15.97
N PHE A 255 6.82 12.56 -14.98
CA PHE A 255 5.46 12.05 -15.14
C PHE A 255 4.51 13.12 -15.67
N GLY A 256 4.84 14.41 -15.54
CA GLY A 256 4.07 15.50 -16.15
C GLY A 256 4.09 15.44 -17.67
N THR A 257 5.25 15.14 -18.26
CA THR A 257 5.36 14.99 -19.71
C THR A 257 4.94 13.61 -20.19
N ASN A 258 5.38 12.53 -19.53
CA ASN A 258 5.17 11.17 -20.05
C ASN A 258 3.78 10.60 -19.72
N LEU A 259 3.18 10.99 -18.60
CA LEU A 259 1.89 10.47 -18.12
C LEU A 259 0.83 11.57 -17.90
N ASN A 260 1.15 12.83 -18.18
CA ASN A 260 0.29 13.99 -17.87
C ASN A 260 -0.11 14.07 -16.39
N MET A 261 0.84 13.78 -15.49
CA MET A 261 0.66 13.77 -14.04
C MET A 261 1.51 14.86 -13.39
N ASN A 262 0.86 15.83 -12.74
CA ASN A 262 1.55 16.93 -12.08
C ASN A 262 0.94 17.22 -10.70
N PHE A 263 1.77 17.74 -9.82
CA PHE A 263 1.39 18.34 -8.55
C PHE A 263 1.78 19.83 -8.53
N ASP A 264 1.07 20.66 -7.79
CA ASP A 264 1.61 21.97 -7.41
C ASP A 264 2.72 21.79 -6.35
N CYS A 265 3.96 22.01 -6.76
CA CYS A 265 5.12 21.85 -5.88
C CYS A 265 5.36 23.04 -4.94
N GLU A 266 4.63 24.14 -5.10
CA GLU A 266 4.68 25.26 -4.15
C GLU A 266 3.88 24.93 -2.89
N ASN A 267 2.82 24.13 -3.04
CA ASN A 267 2.05 23.60 -1.93
C ASN A 267 2.67 22.33 -1.34
N LYS A 268 3.35 22.48 -0.18
CA LYS A 268 4.00 21.36 0.52
C LYS A 268 3.04 20.25 0.97
N GLU A 269 1.76 20.55 1.12
CA GLU A 269 0.74 19.57 1.52
C GLU A 269 0.30 18.69 0.35
N GLU A 270 0.49 19.14 -0.89
CA GLU A 270 0.01 18.45 -2.07
C GLU A 270 0.87 17.21 -2.41
N TYR A 271 2.18 17.28 -2.17
CA TYR A 271 3.08 16.16 -2.47
C TYR A 271 3.24 15.20 -1.28
N ASN A 272 2.19 14.41 -1.04
CA ASN A 272 2.15 13.34 -0.04
C ASN A 272 1.72 11.99 -0.67
N ILE A 273 1.85 10.88 0.07
CA ILE A 273 1.74 9.54 -0.52
C ILE A 273 0.31 9.26 -0.97
N GLN A 274 -0.67 9.85 -0.29
CA GLN A 274 -2.07 9.73 -0.64
C GLN A 274 -2.38 10.39 -1.97
N ASN A 275 -1.82 11.57 -2.19
CA ASN A 275 -1.98 12.28 -3.44
C ASN A 275 -1.23 11.58 -4.58
N VAL A 276 -0.06 11.00 -4.31
CA VAL A 276 0.65 10.14 -5.28
C VAL A 276 -0.19 8.90 -5.62
N ARG A 277 -0.70 8.17 -4.62
CA ARG A 277 -1.59 7.02 -4.81
C ARG A 277 -2.83 7.40 -5.62
N LYS A 278 -3.51 8.49 -5.25
CA LYS A 278 -4.68 9.02 -5.96
C LYS A 278 -4.38 9.29 -7.42
N LEU A 279 -3.30 10.01 -7.70
CA LEU A 279 -2.91 10.35 -9.07
C LEU A 279 -2.48 9.12 -9.87
N MET A 280 -1.80 8.16 -9.25
CA MET A 280 -1.31 6.94 -9.89
C MET A 280 -2.39 5.86 -10.08
N ILE A 281 -3.45 5.86 -9.29
CA ILE A 281 -4.49 4.81 -9.32
C ILE A 281 -5.75 5.29 -10.06
N ASN A 282 -6.14 6.56 -9.90
CA ASN A 282 -7.36 7.09 -10.52
C ASN A 282 -7.15 7.77 -11.87
N ASN A 283 -5.90 7.93 -12.33
CA ASN A 283 -5.65 8.45 -13.67
C ASN A 283 -5.93 7.35 -14.70
N ILE A 284 -7.21 7.06 -14.89
CA ILE A 284 -7.74 6.22 -15.96
C ILE A 284 -8.28 7.22 -17.00
N LYS A 285 -7.56 7.32 -18.11
CA LYS A 285 -8.05 7.99 -19.32
C LYS A 285 -9.00 7.07 -20.08
#